data_AF-A0A6J7QRX9-F1
#
_entry.id   AF-A0A6J7QRX9-F1
#
_cell.length_a   1.000
_cell.length_b   1.000
_cell.length_c   1.000
_cell.angle_alpha   90.00
_cell.angle_beta   90.00
_cell.angle_gamma   90.00
#
_symmetry.space_group_name_H-M   'P 1'
#
loop_
_entity.id
_entity.type
_entity.pdbx_description
1 polymer ?
#
loop_
_entity_poly.entity_id
_entity_poly.type
_entity_poly.pdbx_seq_one_letter_code
_entity_poly.pdbx_strand_id
1 'polypeptide(L)'
;MSATTLIDGGYFAQLQRPWATDLLADQKLGGSIGWAMGEIPILLALLATFIQWVREDKKEANRIDRAADRAAAMGEDDELAQYNKYLSELNQRDIRE
;
A
#
# COMPACT_ATOMS: atom_id res chain seq x y z
N MET A 1 1.04 20.16 12.23
CA MET A 1 1.49 20.37 13.63
C MET A 1 1.17 21.80 14.05
N SER A 2 0.51 21.99 15.20
CA SER A 2 -0.12 23.26 15.62
C SER A 2 0.63 23.99 16.76
N ALA A 3 1.88 23.64 17.05
CA ALA A 3 2.62 24.30 18.12
C ALA A 3 2.78 25.80 17.81
N THR A 4 2.21 26.64 18.66
CA THR A 4 2.27 28.12 18.58
C THR A 4 3.33 28.70 19.50
N THR A 5 4.01 27.86 20.28
CA THR A 5 5.00 28.25 21.29
C THR A 5 6.35 27.63 20.97
N LEU A 6 7.42 28.37 21.25
CA LEU A 6 8.79 27.89 21.10
C LEU A 6 9.12 26.84 22.16
N ILE A 7 9.76 25.75 21.75
CA ILE A 7 10.15 24.64 22.64
C ILE A 7 11.32 25.05 23.54
N ASP A 8 12.17 25.97 23.09
CA ASP A 8 13.39 26.41 23.80
C ASP A 8 13.13 27.45 24.91
N GLY A 9 11.88 27.91 25.07
CA GLY A 9 11.52 28.95 26.02
C GLY A 9 12.12 30.34 25.72
N GLY A 10 12.54 30.59 24.47
CA GLY A 10 13.11 31.88 24.04
C GLY A 10 14.63 32.01 24.22
N TYR A 11 15.34 30.93 24.54
CA TYR A 11 16.81 30.92 24.62
C TYR A 11 17.48 31.45 23.35
N PHE A 12 17.06 30.97 22.18
CA PHE A 12 17.64 31.37 20.90
C PHE A 12 17.35 32.82 20.52
N ALA A 13 16.31 33.44 21.09
CA ALA A 13 16.04 34.86 20.90
C ALA A 13 17.10 35.74 21.58
N GLN A 14 17.70 35.26 22.68
CA GLN A 14 18.75 35.96 23.41
C GLN A 14 20.07 36.05 22.62
N LEU A 15 20.26 35.17 21.63
CA LEU A 15 21.47 35.11 20.82
C LEU A 15 21.56 36.25 19.78
N GLN A 16 20.48 37.04 19.61
CA GLN A 16 20.42 38.24 18.75
C GLN A 16 21.02 38.03 17.35
N ARG A 17 20.68 36.91 16.70
CA ARG A 17 21.21 36.57 15.37
C ARG A 17 20.55 37.45 14.30
N PRO A 18 21.32 38.16 13.46
CA PRO A 18 20.76 39.04 12.42
C PRO A 18 20.10 38.31 11.22
N TRP A 19 20.21 36.98 11.14
CA TRP A 19 19.90 36.18 9.96
C TRP A 19 18.80 35.13 10.17
N ALA A 20 18.32 34.95 11.41
CA ALA A 20 17.30 33.97 11.77
C ALA A 20 16.47 34.49 12.95
N THR A 21 15.53 35.40 12.65
CA THR A 21 14.73 36.13 13.63
C THR A 21 13.36 35.51 13.89
N ASP A 22 12.85 34.70 12.96
CA ASP A 22 11.56 34.01 13.12
C ASP A 22 11.76 32.55 13.59
N LEU A 23 11.98 32.41 14.90
CA LEU A 23 12.25 31.12 15.53
C LEU A 23 11.06 30.15 15.46
N LEU A 24 9.82 30.67 15.40
CA LEU A 24 8.63 29.82 15.35
C LEU A 24 8.45 29.24 13.95
N ALA A 25 8.71 30.03 12.91
CA ALA A 25 8.77 29.52 11.54
C ALA A 25 9.88 28.48 11.39
N ASP A 26 11.07 28.74 11.92
CA ASP A 26 12.20 27.81 11.87
C ASP A 26 11.87 26.48 12.58
N GLN A 27 11.22 26.52 13.75
CA GLN A 27 10.79 25.32 14.46
C GLN A 27 9.78 24.50 13.65
N LYS A 28 8.81 25.16 13.02
CA LYS A 28 7.82 24.49 12.17
C LYS A 28 8.48 23.86 10.95
N LEU A 29 9.41 24.57 10.31
CA LEU A 29 10.16 24.07 9.17
C LEU A 29 11.02 22.86 9.58
N GLY A 30 11.83 22.99 10.63
CA GLY A 30 12.67 21.91 11.14
C GLY A 30 11.86 20.68 11.56
N GLY A 31 10.71 20.88 12.22
CA GLY A 31 9.78 19.80 12.56
C GLY A 31 9.21 19.10 11.33
N SER A 32 8.81 19.86 10.31
CA SER A 32 8.29 19.30 9.06
C SER A 32 9.34 18.50 8.28
N ILE A 33 10.58 19.01 8.22
CA ILE A 33 11.72 18.31 7.60
C ILE A 33 12.04 17.03 8.37
N GLY A 34 12.18 17.12 9.70
CA GLY A 34 12.48 15.95 10.53
C GLY A 34 11.44 14.86 10.40
N TRP A 35 10.16 15.22 10.30
CA TRP A 35 9.07 14.27 10.08
C TRP A 35 9.08 13.66 8.68
N ALA A 36 9.18 14.49 7.63
CA ALA A 36 9.19 14.03 6.24
C ALA A 36 10.39 13.11 5.94
N MET A 37 11.55 13.36 6.55
CA MET A 37 12.71 12.47 6.46
C MET A 37 12.42 11.05 6.98
N GLY A 38 11.53 10.91 7.96
CA GLY A 38 11.09 9.62 8.49
C GLY A 38 10.07 8.89 7.61
N GLU A 39 9.36 9.60 6.72
CA GLU A 39 8.38 8.97 5.84
C GLU A 39 9.00 8.32 4.60
N ILE A 40 10.16 8.80 4.15
CA ILE A 40 10.83 8.29 2.94
C ILE A 40 11.05 6.77 3.01
N PRO A 41 11.60 6.18 4.10
CA PRO A 41 11.76 4.72 4.20
C PRO A 41 10.44 3.95 4.15
N ILE A 42 9.38 4.48 4.75
CA ILE A 42 8.04 3.85 4.76
C ILE A 42 7.48 3.82 3.34
N LEU A 43 7.57 4.94 2.62
CA LEU A 43 7.13 5.03 1.22
C LEU A 43 7.89 4.05 0.32
N LEU A 44 9.21 3.91 0.52
CA LEU A 44 10.02 2.92 -0.20
C LEU A 44 9.59 1.49 0.11
N ALA A 45 9.33 1.17 1.38
CA ALA A 45 8.85 -0.14 1.78
C ALA A 45 7.48 -0.46 1.16
N LEU A 46 6.54 0.48 1.21
CA LEU A 46 5.22 0.31 0.58
C LEU A 46 5.32 0.08 -0.93
N LEU A 47 6.15 0.86 -1.62
CA LEU A 47 6.40 0.67 -3.05
C LEU A 47 7.01 -0.71 -3.34
N ALA A 48 8.00 -1.13 -2.55
CA ALA A 48 8.63 -2.44 -2.71
C ALA A 48 7.63 -3.58 -2.46
N THR A 49 6.78 -3.47 -1.44
CA THR A 49 5.72 -4.44 -1.15
C THR A 49 4.71 -4.50 -2.29
N PHE A 50 4.31 -3.35 -2.84
CA PHE A 50 3.39 -3.31 -3.98
C PHE A 50 3.98 -4.00 -5.22
N ILE A 51 5.25 -3.74 -5.56
CA ILE A 51 5.93 -4.39 -6.69
C ILE A 51 6.04 -5.91 -6.47
N GLN A 52 6.37 -6.34 -5.24
CA GLN A 52 6.43 -7.76 -4.89
C GLN A 52 5.08 -8.43 -5.09
N TRP A 53 4.01 -7.82 -4.56
CA TRP A 53 2.65 -8.34 -4.69
C TRP A 53 2.21 -8.47 -6.15
N VAL A 54 2.37 -7.43 -6.97
CA VAL A 54 2.03 -7.48 -8.40
C VAL A 54 2.80 -8.57 -9.15
N ARG A 55 4.06 -8.81 -8.77
CA ARG A 55 4.89 -9.84 -9.40
C ARG A 55 4.47 -11.25 -8.99
N GLU A 56 4.07 -11.44 -7.75
CA GLU A 56 3.52 -12.70 -7.24
C GLU A 56 2.19 -13.03 -7.91
N ASP A 57 1.27 -12.06 -7.97
CA ASP A 57 -0.03 -12.20 -8.62
C ASP A 57 0.14 -12.58 -10.10
N LYS A 58 1.07 -11.95 -10.82
CA LYS A 58 1.33 -12.29 -12.23
C LYS A 58 1.83 -13.72 -12.41
N LYS A 59 2.64 -14.23 -11.48
CA LYS A 59 3.14 -15.60 -11.55
C LYS A 59 2.02 -16.61 -11.33
N GLU A 60 1.12 -16.30 -10.40
CA GLU A 60 -0.02 -17.15 -10.09
C GLU A 60 -1.06 -17.16 -11.20
N ALA A 61 -1.40 -15.98 -11.75
CA ALA A 61 -2.26 -15.86 -12.93
C ALA A 61 -1.73 -16.70 -14.10
N ASN A 62 -0.43 -16.57 -14.43
CA ASN A 62 0.21 -17.38 -15.48
C ASN A 62 0.21 -18.90 -15.18
N ARG A 63 0.10 -19.32 -13.93
CA ARG A 63 -0.01 -20.74 -13.56
C ARG A 63 -1.42 -21.26 -13.84
N ILE A 64 -2.43 -20.47 -13.47
CA ILE A 64 -3.85 -20.76 -13.69
C ILE A 64 -4.14 -20.77 -15.19
N ASP A 65 -3.73 -19.75 -15.93
CA ASP A 65 -3.94 -19.67 -17.39
C ASP A 65 -3.36 -20.89 -18.11
N ARG A 66 -2.12 -21.27 -17.78
CA ARG A 66 -1.50 -22.48 -18.38
C ARG A 66 -2.20 -23.77 -17.99
N ALA A 67 -2.84 -23.85 -16.81
CA ALA A 67 -3.61 -25.01 -16.42
C ALA A 67 -4.92 -25.10 -17.21
N ALA A 68 -5.61 -23.97 -17.39
CA ALA A 68 -6.80 -23.87 -18.22
C ALA A 68 -6.51 -24.22 -19.69
N ASP A 69 -5.42 -23.70 -20.27
CA ASP A 69 -5.00 -24.02 -21.65
C ASP A 69 -4.75 -25.52 -21.84
N ARG A 70 -4.16 -26.20 -20.84
CA ARG A 70 -3.93 -27.65 -20.89
C ARG A 70 -5.22 -28.45 -20.80
N ALA A 71 -6.14 -28.06 -19.93
CA ALA A 71 -7.45 -28.70 -19.81
C ALA A 71 -8.22 -28.57 -21.13
N ALA A 72 -8.26 -27.36 -21.70
CA ALA A 72 -8.88 -27.09 -22.99
C ALA A 72 -8.27 -27.94 -24.13
N ALA A 73 -6.94 -28.08 -24.17
CA ALA A 73 -6.26 -28.90 -25.17
C ALA A 73 -6.56 -30.40 -25.04
N MET A 74 -6.82 -30.90 -23.82
CA MET A 74 -7.20 -32.29 -23.56
C MET A 74 -8.72 -32.53 -23.63
N GLY A 75 -9.52 -31.49 -23.84
CA GLY A 75 -10.98 -31.56 -23.81
C GLY A 75 -11.56 -31.84 -22.42
N GLU A 76 -10.80 -31.57 -21.37
CA GLU A 76 -11.23 -31.67 -19.97
C GLU A 76 -11.79 -30.33 -19.48
N ASP A 77 -12.73 -30.37 -18.55
CA ASP A 77 -13.24 -29.16 -17.90
C ASP A 77 -12.15 -28.54 -17.02
N ASP A 78 -11.89 -27.24 -17.20
CA ASP A 78 -11.03 -26.50 -16.29
C ASP A 78 -11.66 -26.34 -14.89
N GLU A 79 -10.86 -25.87 -13.94
CA GLU A 79 -11.28 -25.72 -12.53
C GLU A 79 -12.49 -24.79 -12.38
N LEU A 80 -12.59 -23.75 -13.21
CA LEU A 80 -13.71 -22.80 -13.22
C LEU A 80 -15.00 -23.44 -13.76
N ALA A 81 -14.91 -24.24 -14.81
CA ALA A 81 -16.02 -24.98 -15.38
C ALA A 81 -16.56 -26.01 -14.38
N GLN A 82 -15.69 -26.73 -13.67
CA GLN A 82 -16.10 -27.66 -12.60
C GLN A 82 -16.80 -26.92 -11.45
N TYR A 83 -16.25 -25.78 -11.02
CA TYR A 83 -16.84 -24.97 -9.97
C TYR A 83 -18.21 -24.40 -10.37
N ASN A 84 -18.35 -23.91 -11.61
CA ASN A 84 -19.62 -23.43 -12.14
C ASN A 84 -20.68 -24.53 -12.23
N LYS A 85 -20.29 -25.77 -12.58
CA LYS A 85 -21.20 -26.93 -12.53
C LYS A 85 -21.70 -27.19 -11.11
N TYR A 86 -20.82 -27.17 -10.13
CA TYR A 86 -21.19 -27.32 -8.72
C TYR A 86 -22.17 -26.23 -8.24
N LEU A 87 -21.91 -24.96 -8.56
CA LEU A 87 -22.83 -23.86 -8.23
C LEU A 87 -24.20 -24.02 -8.91
N SER A 88 -24.22 -24.46 -10.18
CA SER A 88 -25.45 -24.79 -10.89
C SER A 88 -26.24 -25.89 -10.18
N GLU A 89 -25.58 -26.96 -9.74
CA GLU A 89 -26.24 -28.03 -8.99
C GLU A 89 -26.83 -27.55 -7.68
N LEU A 90 -26.12 -26.72 -6.93
CA LEU A 90 -26.64 -26.10 -5.69
C LEU A 90 -27.88 -25.26 -5.98
N ASN A 91 -27.82 -24.36 -6.97
CA ASN A 91 -28.95 -23.52 -7.36
C ASN A 91 -30.17 -24.36 -7.80
N GLN A 92 -29.96 -25.46 -8.52
CA GLN A 92 -31.04 -26.37 -8.89
C GLN A 92 -31.63 -27.13 -7.70
N ARG A 93 -30.88 -27.36 -6.62
CA ARG A 93 -31.41 -27.96 -5.39
C ARG A 93 -32.27 -26.96 -4.63
N ASP A 94 -31.79 -25.72 -4.49
CA ASP A 94 -32.50 -24.63 -3.82
C ASP A 94 -33.84 -24.31 -4.51
N ILE A 95 -33.88 -24.27 -5.85
CA ILE A 95 -35.12 -24.06 -6.62
C ILE A 95 -36.12 -25.23 -6.48
N ARG A 96 -35.65 -26.42 -6.09
CA ARG A 96 -36.49 -27.62 -5.93
C ARG A 96 -37.04 -27.76 -4.51
N GLU A 97 -36.54 -27.01 -3.54
CA GLU A 97 -37.10 -26.88 -2.19
C GLU A 97 -38.19 -25.79 -2.13
#